data_AF-A0A8B8IWT4-F1
#
_entry.id   AF-A0A8B8IWT4-F1
#
_cell.length_a   1.000
_cell.length_b   1.000
_cell.length_c   1.000
_cell.angle_alpha   90.00
_cell.angle_beta   90.00
_cell.angle_gamma   90.00
#
_symmetry.space_group_name_H-M   'P 1'
#
loop_
_entity.id
_entity.type
_entity.pdbx_description
1 polymer ?
#
loop_
_entity_poly.entity_id
_entity_poly.type
_entity_poly.pdbx_seq_one_letter_code
_entity_poly.pdbx_strand_id
1 'polypeptide(L)'
;MGCGRGLCTADKIFIFINIAFAMYSGALLATAARLAWDPSTYTWFRFLCATQYRVSAAYVLAAGLWLAALVYIAAAAAHRSARTCLHIYAAGVACLAVSEVAYGAWMVTSLAAWWRSAPEAELARHGMDLLHDLKPALLAVERYRDVARPLYDMIEEVEREAPNNAFVIAVFAVIGIILQIAAFVMARRLARRPDAESRAGPEPCACDCDCDKRACDDDSDSDARDAPPGWRKKANLRMYTILDKIF
;
A
#
# COMPACT_ATOMS: atom_id res chain seq x y z
N MET A 1 -27.09 21.13 14.93
CA MET A 1 -26.10 20.55 13.99
C MET A 1 -26.36 19.05 13.83
N GLY A 2 -27.33 18.68 12.98
CA GLY A 2 -27.68 17.28 12.72
C GLY A 2 -27.13 16.87 11.36
N CYS A 3 -25.91 16.35 11.31
CA CYS A 3 -25.43 15.70 10.10
C CYS A 3 -26.25 14.42 9.93
N GLY A 4 -27.05 14.33 8.86
CA GLY A 4 -27.91 13.18 8.62
C GLY A 4 -27.11 11.88 8.75
N ARG A 5 -27.60 10.90 9.52
CA ARG A 5 -26.88 9.66 9.90
C ARG A 5 -26.11 8.97 8.75
N GLY A 6 -26.56 9.11 7.50
CA GLY A 6 -25.87 8.57 6.32
C GLY A 6 -24.62 9.35 5.87
N LEU A 7 -24.56 10.66 6.13
CA LEU A 7 -23.47 11.55 5.70
C LEU A 7 -22.22 11.37 6.56
N CYS A 8 -22.37 11.37 7.88
CA CYS A 8 -21.27 11.03 8.80
C CYS A 8 -20.71 9.62 8.58
N THR A 9 -21.54 8.69 8.12
CA THR A 9 -21.13 7.31 7.88
C THR A 9 -20.24 7.21 6.63
N ALA A 10 -20.53 7.95 5.56
CA ALA A 10 -19.72 7.95 4.34
C ALA A 10 -18.31 8.52 4.56
N ASP A 11 -18.18 9.61 5.32
CA ASP A 11 -16.87 10.20 5.63
C ASP A 11 -16.02 9.27 6.51
N LYS A 12 -16.64 8.62 7.51
CA LYS A 12 -15.96 7.61 8.34
C LYS A 12 -15.48 6.42 7.51
N ILE A 13 -16.34 5.85 6.67
CA ILE A 13 -15.98 4.73 5.80
C ILE A 13 -14.84 5.12 4.86
N PHE A 14 -14.87 6.33 4.28
CA PHE A 14 -13.79 6.82 3.43
C PHE A 14 -12.45 6.90 4.16
N ILE A 15 -12.44 7.36 5.41
CA ILE A 15 -11.23 7.37 6.25
C ILE A 15 -10.74 5.95 6.52
N PHE A 16 -11.62 5.02 6.91
CA PHE A 16 -11.24 3.62 7.17
C PHE A 16 -10.62 2.94 5.95
N ILE A 17 -11.20 3.15 4.76
CA ILE A 17 -10.67 2.60 3.51
C ILE A 17 -9.26 3.14 3.25
N ASN A 18 -9.03 4.44 3.45
CA ASN A 18 -7.72 5.03 3.23
C ASN A 18 -6.67 4.64 4.28
N ILE A 19 -7.08 4.33 5.52
CA ILE A 19 -6.18 3.70 6.51
C ILE A 19 -5.75 2.31 6.03
N ALA A 20 -6.68 1.50 5.53
CA ALA A 20 -6.36 0.19 4.97
C ALA A 20 -5.40 0.32 3.77
N PHE A 21 -5.62 1.29 2.89
CA PHE A 21 -4.70 1.58 1.78
C PHE A 21 -3.33 2.09 2.23
N ALA A 22 -3.25 2.87 3.32
CA ALA A 22 -1.97 3.27 3.89
C ALA A 22 -1.17 2.06 4.39
N MET A 23 -1.83 1.13 5.08
CA MET A 23 -1.23 -0.13 5.52
C MET A 23 -0.78 -0.98 4.33
N TYR A 24 -1.62 -1.10 3.31
CA TYR A 24 -1.29 -1.89 2.11
C TYR A 24 -0.15 -1.26 1.31
N SER A 25 -0.09 0.07 1.22
CA SER A 25 1.03 0.79 0.62
C SER A 25 2.34 0.49 1.35
N GLY A 26 2.33 0.56 2.69
CA GLY A 26 3.49 0.19 3.50
C GLY A 26 3.94 -1.25 3.27
N ALA A 27 2.99 -2.19 3.19
CA ALA A 27 3.28 -3.59 2.89
C ALA A 27 3.92 -3.76 1.50
N LEU A 28 3.36 -3.14 0.44
CA LEU A 28 3.92 -3.18 -0.91
C LEU A 28 5.34 -2.60 -0.96
N LEU A 29 5.58 -1.47 -0.31
CA LEU A 29 6.91 -0.87 -0.25
C LEU A 29 7.92 -1.74 0.49
N ALA A 30 7.50 -2.37 1.60
CA ALA A 30 8.33 -3.33 2.32
C ALA A 30 8.63 -4.58 1.48
N THR A 31 7.64 -5.08 0.73
CA THR A 31 7.82 -6.18 -0.22
C THR A 31 8.78 -5.80 -1.35
N ALA A 32 8.63 -4.61 -1.94
CA ALA A 32 9.54 -4.10 -2.97
C ALA A 32 10.97 -3.95 -2.45
N ALA A 33 11.13 -3.41 -1.23
CA ALA A 33 12.41 -3.30 -0.55
C ALA A 33 13.05 -4.68 -0.36
N ARG A 34 12.27 -5.67 0.11
CA ARG A 34 12.74 -7.04 0.28
C ARG A 34 13.15 -7.66 -1.05
N LEU A 35 12.36 -7.49 -2.11
CA LEU A 35 12.71 -7.96 -3.45
C LEU A 35 14.00 -7.31 -3.96
N ALA A 36 14.26 -6.04 -3.65
CA ALA A 36 15.46 -5.34 -4.11
C ALA A 36 16.73 -5.72 -3.33
N TRP A 37 16.63 -5.83 -2.00
CA TRP A 37 17.78 -5.94 -1.10
C TRP A 37 18.09 -7.35 -0.58
N ASP A 38 17.13 -8.28 -0.59
CA ASP A 38 17.37 -9.63 -0.09
C ASP A 38 17.70 -10.59 -1.26
N PRO A 39 18.99 -10.97 -1.45
CA PRO A 39 19.38 -11.85 -2.53
C PRO A 39 18.90 -13.29 -2.34
N SER A 40 18.50 -13.69 -1.14
CA SER A 40 18.04 -15.05 -0.83
C SER A 40 16.56 -15.27 -1.13
N THR A 41 15.78 -14.19 -1.15
CA THR A 41 14.34 -14.23 -1.38
C THR A 41 14.05 -14.41 -2.89
N TYR A 42 13.38 -15.51 -3.25
CA TYR A 42 13.01 -15.88 -4.63
C TYR A 42 14.18 -16.03 -5.63
N THR A 43 15.34 -16.52 -5.17
CA THR A 43 16.51 -16.82 -6.02
C THR A 43 16.17 -17.60 -7.29
N TRP A 44 15.34 -18.64 -7.15
CA TRP A 44 14.87 -19.46 -8.27
C TRP A 44 14.07 -18.66 -9.30
N PHE A 45 13.14 -17.81 -8.85
CA PHE A 45 12.34 -16.99 -9.76
C PHE A 45 13.19 -15.91 -10.43
N ARG A 46 14.17 -15.36 -9.73
CA ARG A 46 15.14 -14.41 -10.30
C ARG A 46 16.03 -15.05 -11.37
N PHE A 47 16.38 -16.32 -11.21
CA PHE A 47 17.17 -17.06 -12.19
C PHE A 47 16.34 -17.50 -13.40
N LEU A 48 15.21 -18.16 -13.17
CA LEU A 48 14.36 -18.74 -14.22
C LEU A 48 13.52 -17.69 -14.97
N CYS A 49 13.15 -16.59 -14.32
CA CYS A 49 12.21 -15.59 -14.83
C CYS A 49 12.71 -14.16 -14.53
N ALA A 50 13.97 -13.88 -14.91
CA ALA A 50 14.64 -12.63 -14.58
C ALA A 50 13.86 -11.37 -15.02
N THR A 51 13.26 -11.40 -16.22
CA THR A 51 12.48 -10.28 -16.75
C THR A 51 11.20 -10.06 -15.93
N GLN A 52 10.44 -11.13 -15.67
CA GLN A 52 9.21 -11.08 -14.89
C GLN A 52 9.49 -10.60 -13.47
N TYR A 53 10.57 -11.07 -12.85
CA TYR A 53 11.01 -10.62 -11.54
C TYR A 53 11.31 -9.13 -11.50
N ARG A 54 12.10 -8.59 -12.45
CA ARG A 54 12.46 -7.16 -12.48
C ARG A 54 11.23 -6.28 -12.69
N VAL A 55 10.34 -6.68 -13.58
CA VAL A 55 9.07 -5.96 -13.81
C VAL A 55 8.19 -6.03 -12.56
N SER A 56 8.11 -7.18 -11.89
CA SER A 56 7.35 -7.33 -10.64
C SER A 56 7.88 -6.42 -9.54
N ALA A 57 9.19 -6.41 -9.31
CA ALA A 57 9.81 -5.57 -8.30
C ALA A 57 9.56 -4.08 -8.57
N ALA A 58 9.71 -3.65 -9.83
CA ALA A 58 9.43 -2.27 -10.22
C ALA A 58 7.94 -1.92 -10.08
N TYR A 59 7.04 -2.82 -10.48
CA TYR A 59 5.60 -2.62 -10.40
C TYR A 59 5.13 -2.51 -8.95
N VAL A 60 5.57 -3.41 -8.06
CA VAL A 60 5.21 -3.40 -6.64
C VAL A 60 5.69 -2.10 -5.98
N LEU A 61 6.89 -1.62 -6.32
CA LEU A 61 7.40 -0.33 -5.84
C LEU A 61 6.52 0.83 -6.33
N ALA A 62 6.26 0.88 -7.64
CA ALA A 62 5.46 1.94 -8.26
C ALA A 62 4.03 1.97 -7.72
N ALA A 63 3.39 0.81 -7.57
CA ALA A 63 2.05 0.67 -7.01
C ALA A 63 2.03 1.09 -5.53
N GLY A 64 3.03 0.70 -4.74
CA GLY A 64 3.17 1.12 -3.35
C GLY A 64 3.28 2.64 -3.20
N LEU A 65 4.12 3.29 -4.00
CA LEU A 65 4.29 4.75 -4.02
C LEU A 65 3.02 5.47 -4.52
N TRP A 66 2.39 4.94 -5.56
CA TRP A 66 1.14 5.49 -6.09
C TRP A 66 0.02 5.44 -5.05
N LEU A 67 -0.10 4.31 -4.35
CA LEU A 67 -1.08 4.15 -3.28
C LEU A 67 -0.81 5.10 -2.11
N ALA A 68 0.45 5.34 -1.74
CA ALA A 68 0.82 6.36 -0.74
C ALA A 68 0.39 7.77 -1.19
N ALA A 69 0.62 8.12 -2.45
CA ALA A 69 0.19 9.39 -3.03
C ALA A 69 -1.34 9.54 -3.00
N LEU A 70 -2.09 8.47 -3.33
CA LEU A 70 -3.55 8.46 -3.23
C LEU A 70 -4.05 8.70 -1.80
N VAL A 71 -3.43 8.07 -0.81
CA VAL A 71 -3.75 8.29 0.61
C VAL A 71 -3.51 9.75 1.01
N TYR A 72 -2.40 10.34 0.55
CA TYR A 72 -2.12 11.76 0.80
C TYR A 72 -3.18 12.67 0.16
N ILE A 73 -3.58 12.40 -1.08
CA ILE A 73 -4.65 13.14 -1.77
C ILE A 73 -5.99 12.99 -1.04
N ALA A 74 -6.29 11.79 -0.51
CA ALA A 74 -7.50 11.56 0.28
C ALA A 74 -7.49 12.35 1.59
N ALA A 75 -6.35 12.41 2.29
CA ALA A 75 -6.19 13.24 3.49
C ALA A 75 -6.38 14.74 3.15
N ALA A 76 -5.78 15.21 2.06
CA ALA A 76 -5.94 16.58 1.59
C ALA A 76 -7.41 16.90 1.24
N ALA A 77 -8.11 15.96 0.61
CA ALA A 77 -9.53 16.08 0.30
C ALA A 77 -10.41 16.17 1.55
N ALA A 78 -10.06 15.42 2.61
CA ALA A 78 -10.77 15.45 3.89
C ALA A 78 -10.58 16.78 4.66
N HIS A 79 -9.40 17.40 4.56
CA HIS A 79 -9.10 18.65 5.28
C HIS A 79 -9.61 19.92 4.61
N ARG A 80 -9.65 19.97 3.27
CA ARG A 80 -10.00 21.20 2.52
C ARG A 80 -11.31 21.10 1.71
N SER A 81 -12.07 20.01 1.91
CA SER A 81 -13.32 19.71 1.16
C SER A 81 -13.20 19.96 -0.35
N ALA A 82 -12.04 19.66 -0.93
CA ALA A 82 -11.72 20.02 -2.31
C ALA A 82 -12.25 18.94 -3.27
N ARG A 83 -13.34 19.24 -3.99
CA ARG A 83 -13.94 18.35 -5.00
C ARG A 83 -12.93 17.89 -6.05
N THR A 84 -12.02 18.77 -6.46
CA THR A 84 -10.94 18.45 -7.41
C THR A 84 -10.04 17.32 -6.88
N CYS A 85 -9.68 17.34 -5.59
CA CYS A 85 -8.89 16.28 -4.97
C CYS A 85 -9.64 14.94 -4.96
N LEU A 86 -10.96 14.95 -4.72
CA LEU A 86 -11.78 13.73 -4.78
C LEU A 86 -11.88 13.15 -6.20
N HIS A 87 -11.94 14.01 -7.22
CA HIS A 87 -11.91 13.56 -8.62
C HIS A 87 -10.55 12.99 -9.02
N ILE A 88 -9.46 13.65 -8.63
CA ILE A 88 -8.10 13.14 -8.86
C ILE A 88 -7.91 11.80 -8.14
N TYR A 89 -8.35 11.70 -6.89
CA TYR A 89 -8.31 10.45 -6.13
C TYR A 89 -9.10 9.34 -6.84
N ALA A 90 -10.35 9.60 -7.24
CA ALA A 90 -11.17 8.60 -7.93
C ALA A 90 -10.55 8.17 -9.26
N ALA A 91 -10.00 9.10 -10.03
CA ALA A 91 -9.29 8.80 -11.28
C ALA A 91 -8.03 7.96 -11.00
N GLY A 92 -7.28 8.28 -9.95
CA GLY A 92 -6.07 7.56 -9.60
C GLY A 92 -6.31 6.16 -9.03
N VAL A 93 -7.40 5.94 -8.28
CA VAL A 93 -7.86 4.59 -7.88
C VAL A 93 -8.27 3.77 -9.09
N ALA A 94 -9.01 4.37 -10.04
CA ALA A 94 -9.38 3.67 -11.28
C ALA A 94 -8.16 3.31 -12.14
N CYS A 95 -7.19 4.23 -12.23
CA CYS A 95 -5.92 3.99 -12.91
C CYS A 95 -5.15 2.83 -12.27
N LEU A 96 -5.08 2.79 -10.93
CA LEU A 96 -4.46 1.70 -10.19
C LEU A 96 -5.14 0.35 -10.52
N ALA A 97 -6.47 0.28 -10.44
CA ALA A 97 -7.23 -0.93 -10.72
C ALA A 97 -7.01 -1.46 -12.15
N VAL A 98 -7.03 -0.57 -13.15
CA VAL A 98 -6.73 -0.94 -14.55
C VAL A 98 -5.29 -1.43 -14.68
N SER A 99 -4.33 -0.78 -14.01
CA SER A 99 -2.93 -1.21 -14.03
C SER A 99 -2.73 -2.59 -13.41
N GLU A 100 -3.45 -2.92 -12.33
CA GLU A 100 -3.37 -4.23 -11.65
C GLU A 100 -3.91 -5.35 -12.54
N VAL A 101 -5.04 -5.12 -13.21
CA VAL A 101 -5.62 -6.07 -14.16
C VAL A 101 -4.69 -6.25 -15.36
N ALA A 102 -4.16 -5.16 -15.92
CA ALA A 102 -3.24 -5.23 -17.05
C ALA A 102 -1.94 -5.96 -16.69
N TYR A 103 -1.38 -5.66 -15.52
CA TYR A 103 -0.19 -6.32 -14.99
C TYR A 103 -0.44 -7.81 -14.72
N GLY A 104 -1.57 -8.17 -14.10
CA GLY A 104 -1.95 -9.55 -13.85
C GLY A 104 -2.12 -10.35 -15.14
N ALA A 105 -2.81 -9.78 -16.13
CA ALA A 105 -2.98 -10.40 -17.45
C ALA A 105 -1.62 -10.57 -18.17
N TRP A 106 -0.76 -9.55 -18.12
CA TRP A 106 0.58 -9.62 -18.68
C TRP A 106 1.42 -10.69 -17.97
N MET A 107 1.36 -10.78 -16.64
CA MET A 107 2.12 -11.77 -15.87
C MET A 107 1.72 -13.20 -16.22
N VAL A 108 0.42 -13.49 -16.26
CA VAL A 108 -0.11 -14.81 -16.61
C VAL A 108 0.28 -15.20 -18.03
N THR A 109 0.12 -14.29 -19.00
CA THR A 109 0.46 -14.56 -20.39
C THR A 109 1.96 -14.70 -20.62
N SER A 110 2.77 -13.88 -19.94
CA SER A 110 4.23 -13.95 -19.97
C SER A 110 4.77 -15.25 -19.38
N LEU A 111 4.23 -15.68 -18.23
CA LEU A 111 4.59 -16.96 -17.62
C LEU A 111 4.12 -18.14 -18.47
N ALA A 112 2.91 -18.09 -19.03
CA ALA A 112 2.41 -19.14 -19.91
C ALA A 112 3.18 -19.24 -21.23
N ALA A 113 3.69 -18.12 -21.75
CA ALA A 113 4.57 -18.09 -22.90
C ALA A 113 5.94 -18.67 -22.54
N TRP A 114 6.56 -18.17 -21.46
CA TRP A 114 7.83 -18.68 -20.94
C TRP A 114 7.78 -20.20 -20.70
N TRP A 115 6.72 -20.69 -20.06
CA TRP A 115 6.52 -22.12 -19.80
C TRP A 115 6.53 -22.96 -21.07
N ARG A 116 6.03 -22.43 -22.19
CA ARG A 116 5.92 -23.16 -23.46
C ARG A 116 7.18 -23.04 -24.32
N SER A 117 7.86 -21.90 -24.31
CA SER A 117 8.90 -21.59 -25.31
C SER A 117 10.32 -21.45 -24.76
N ALA A 118 10.51 -21.28 -23.45
CA ALA A 118 11.85 -21.04 -22.91
C ALA A 118 12.61 -22.36 -22.68
N PRO A 119 13.89 -22.46 -23.08
CA PRO A 119 14.72 -23.63 -22.78
C PRO A 119 14.95 -23.79 -21.26
N GLU A 120 14.97 -22.69 -20.51
CA GLU A 120 15.03 -22.68 -19.05
C GLU A 120 13.78 -23.33 -18.41
N ALA A 121 12.63 -23.28 -19.09
CA ALA A 121 11.43 -23.96 -18.63
C ALA A 121 11.53 -25.48 -18.79
N GLU A 122 12.35 -26.00 -19.73
CA GLU A 122 12.66 -27.43 -19.77
C GLU A 122 13.49 -27.84 -18.56
N LEU A 123 14.43 -26.99 -18.10
CA LEU A 123 15.18 -27.23 -16.87
C LEU A 123 14.26 -27.23 -15.65
N ALA A 124 13.28 -26.33 -15.61
CA ALA A 124 12.27 -26.32 -14.56
C ALA A 124 11.37 -27.56 -14.59
N ARG A 125 10.93 -28.00 -15.78
CA ARG A 125 10.15 -29.25 -15.96
C ARG A 125 10.95 -30.48 -15.52
N HIS A 126 12.18 -30.63 -16.03
CA HIS A 126 13.08 -31.70 -15.61
C HIS A 126 13.39 -31.62 -14.12
N GLY A 127 13.49 -30.42 -13.54
CA GLY A 127 13.68 -30.24 -12.10
C GLY A 127 12.47 -30.69 -11.27
N MET A 128 11.24 -30.44 -11.75
CA MET A 128 10.03 -30.96 -11.09
C MET A 128 9.92 -32.48 -11.19
N ASP A 129 10.28 -33.05 -12.34
CA ASP A 129 10.31 -34.50 -12.55
C ASP A 129 11.41 -35.13 -11.68
N LEU A 130 12.61 -34.52 -11.65
CA LEU A 130 13.67 -34.94 -10.75
C LEU A 130 13.23 -34.85 -9.30
N LEU A 131 12.52 -33.80 -8.86
CA LEU A 131 12.04 -33.70 -7.49
C LEU A 131 11.08 -34.83 -7.12
N HIS A 132 10.27 -35.31 -8.06
CA HIS A 132 9.43 -36.49 -7.88
C HIS A 132 10.25 -37.77 -7.66
N ASP A 133 11.32 -37.94 -8.44
CA ASP A 133 12.20 -39.12 -8.35
C ASP A 133 13.22 -39.02 -7.19
N LEU A 134 13.61 -37.81 -6.82
CA LEU A 134 14.62 -37.53 -5.80
C LEU A 134 14.05 -37.74 -4.39
N LYS A 135 12.75 -37.49 -4.16
CA LYS A 135 12.08 -37.75 -2.88
C LYS A 135 12.27 -39.19 -2.37
N PRO A 136 11.94 -40.23 -3.15
CA PRO A 136 12.17 -41.61 -2.73
C PRO A 136 13.66 -41.96 -2.69
N ALA A 137 14.49 -41.38 -3.57
CA ALA A 137 15.94 -41.63 -3.57
C ALA A 137 16.65 -41.04 -2.33
N LEU A 138 16.24 -39.85 -1.87
CA LEU A 138 16.73 -39.21 -0.63
C LEU A 138 16.42 -40.06 0.61
N LEU A 139 15.28 -40.75 0.62
CA LEU A 139 14.92 -41.68 1.69
C LEU A 139 15.70 -43.01 1.62
N ALA A 140 16.15 -43.42 0.43
CA ALA A 140 16.90 -44.66 0.22
C ALA A 140 18.40 -44.55 0.57
N VAL A 141 18.98 -43.34 0.56
CA VAL A 141 20.40 -43.15 0.87
C VAL A 141 20.62 -43.03 2.39
N GLU A 142 20.74 -44.18 3.03
CA GLU A 142 20.92 -44.32 4.48
C GLU A 142 22.16 -43.57 5.02
N ARG A 143 23.18 -43.39 4.19
CA ARG A 143 24.45 -42.71 4.52
C ARG A 143 24.34 -41.19 4.69
N TYR A 144 23.31 -40.54 4.14
CA TYR A 144 23.10 -39.09 4.26
C TYR A 144 21.78 -38.72 4.93
N ARG A 145 21.20 -39.65 5.69
CA ARG A 145 19.88 -39.51 6.33
C ARG A 145 19.73 -38.23 7.14
N ASP A 146 20.80 -37.79 7.81
CA ASP A 146 20.80 -36.59 8.66
C ASP A 146 20.67 -35.27 7.88
N VAL A 147 21.06 -35.26 6.60
CA VAL A 147 20.96 -34.09 5.70
C VAL A 147 19.75 -34.22 4.76
N ALA A 148 19.43 -35.45 4.35
CA ALA A 148 18.33 -35.74 3.46
C ALA A 148 16.97 -35.48 4.12
N ARG A 149 16.83 -35.78 5.41
CA ARG A 149 15.56 -35.66 6.13
C ARG A 149 15.10 -34.21 6.32
N PRO A 150 15.96 -33.27 6.78
CA PRO A 150 15.58 -31.85 6.82
C PRO A 150 15.20 -31.28 5.45
N LEU A 151 15.90 -31.71 4.39
CA LEU A 151 15.62 -31.28 3.01
C LEU A 151 14.28 -31.80 2.52
N TYR A 152 13.99 -33.07 2.79
CA TYR A 152 12.71 -33.69 2.47
C TYR A 152 11.55 -33.02 3.22
N ASP A 153 11.71 -32.80 4.54
CA ASP A 153 10.70 -32.14 5.37
C ASP A 153 10.42 -30.71 4.87
N MET A 154 11.46 -29.96 4.48
CA MET A 154 11.32 -28.63 3.89
C MET A 154 10.57 -28.66 2.54
N ILE A 155 10.82 -29.65 1.69
CA ILE A 155 10.11 -29.80 0.41
C ILE A 155 8.63 -30.14 0.65
N GLU A 156 8.35 -31.05 1.57
CA GLU A 156 6.97 -31.45 1.91
C GLU A 156 6.20 -30.31 2.56
N GLU A 157 6.84 -29.52 3.42
CA GLU A 157 6.26 -28.31 4.01
C GLU A 157 5.92 -27.28 2.92
N VAL A 158 6.84 -27.00 2.00
CA VAL A 158 6.59 -26.07 0.88
C VAL A 158 5.44 -26.55 0.00
N GLU A 159 5.35 -27.83 -0.32
CA GLU A 159 4.28 -28.38 -1.14
C GLU A 159 2.91 -28.34 -0.43
N ARG A 160 2.91 -28.61 0.87
CA ARG A 160 1.70 -28.53 1.71
C ARG A 160 1.23 -27.08 1.90
N GLU A 161 2.16 -26.13 1.99
CA GLU A 161 1.85 -24.71 2.18
C GLU A 161 1.60 -23.94 0.88
N ALA A 162 2.10 -24.42 -0.27
CA ALA A 162 1.87 -23.81 -1.58
C ALA A 162 0.39 -23.49 -1.88
N PRO A 163 -0.58 -24.42 -1.71
CA PRO A 163 -2.00 -24.11 -1.93
C PRO A 163 -2.54 -23.08 -0.93
N ASN A 164 -2.05 -23.08 0.32
CA ASN A 164 -2.45 -22.11 1.33
C ASN A 164 -1.98 -20.70 0.96
N ASN A 165 -0.75 -20.57 0.46
CA ASN A 165 -0.19 -19.29 0.01
C ASN A 165 -0.96 -18.75 -1.20
N ALA A 166 -1.31 -19.60 -2.16
CA ALA A 166 -2.15 -19.21 -3.30
C ALA A 166 -3.54 -18.74 -2.86
N PHE A 167 -4.16 -19.43 -1.90
CA PHE A 167 -5.44 -19.04 -1.32
C PHE A 167 -5.37 -17.67 -0.65
N VAL A 168 -4.33 -17.42 0.17
CA VAL A 168 -4.11 -16.13 0.83
C VAL A 168 -3.97 -15.00 -0.20
N ILE A 169 -3.18 -15.20 -1.26
CA ILE A 169 -3.03 -14.22 -2.34
C ILE A 169 -4.39 -13.93 -3.00
N ALA A 170 -5.19 -14.96 -3.29
CA ALA A 170 -6.51 -14.79 -3.89
C ALA A 170 -7.47 -14.00 -2.98
N VAL A 171 -7.48 -14.29 -1.67
CA VAL A 171 -8.28 -13.56 -0.69
C VAL A 171 -7.87 -12.10 -0.62
N PHE A 172 -6.56 -11.80 -0.56
CA PHE A 172 -6.07 -10.42 -0.59
C PHE A 172 -6.43 -9.69 -1.88
N ALA A 173 -6.36 -10.37 -3.03
CA ALA A 173 -6.77 -9.79 -4.31
C ALA A 173 -8.26 -9.42 -4.32
N VAL A 174 -9.14 -10.32 -3.84
CA VAL A 174 -10.59 -10.05 -3.74
C VAL A 174 -10.87 -8.89 -2.78
N ILE A 175 -10.24 -8.88 -1.61
CA ILE A 175 -10.39 -7.78 -0.63
C ILE A 175 -9.90 -6.45 -1.25
N GLY A 176 -8.77 -6.46 -1.95
CA GLY A 176 -8.23 -5.30 -2.66
C GLY A 176 -9.22 -4.72 -3.67
N ILE A 177 -9.81 -5.57 -4.52
CA ILE A 177 -10.83 -5.17 -5.50
C ILE A 177 -12.03 -4.53 -4.80
N ILE A 178 -12.54 -5.15 -3.72
CA ILE A 178 -13.68 -4.62 -2.95
C ILE A 178 -13.34 -3.24 -2.37
N LEU A 179 -12.15 -3.08 -1.78
CA LEU A 179 -11.71 -1.82 -1.20
C LEU A 179 -11.54 -0.73 -2.27
N GLN A 180 -11.00 -1.04 -3.45
CA GLN A 180 -10.86 -0.08 -4.56
C GLN A 180 -12.22 0.37 -5.11
N ILE A 181 -13.16 -0.56 -5.29
CA ILE A 181 -14.53 -0.23 -5.71
C ILE A 181 -15.19 0.66 -4.65
N ALA A 182 -15.07 0.31 -3.37
CA ALA A 182 -15.62 1.09 -2.28
C ALA A 182 -15.00 2.50 -2.22
N ALA A 183 -13.68 2.61 -2.36
CA ALA A 183 -12.95 3.88 -2.41
C ALA A 183 -13.44 4.78 -3.55
N PHE A 184 -13.57 4.22 -4.75
CA PHE A 184 -14.05 4.94 -5.93
C PHE A 184 -15.49 5.43 -5.74
N VAL A 185 -16.39 4.54 -5.30
CA VAL A 185 -17.80 4.87 -5.07
C VAL A 185 -17.93 5.94 -3.99
N MET A 186 -17.19 5.83 -2.89
CA MET A 186 -17.23 6.83 -1.82
C MET A 186 -16.67 8.16 -2.29
N ALA A 187 -15.52 8.21 -2.95
CA ALA A 187 -14.95 9.44 -3.49
C ALA A 187 -15.92 10.16 -4.45
N ARG A 188 -16.60 9.40 -5.33
CA ARG A 188 -17.62 9.96 -6.23
C ARG A 188 -18.86 10.46 -5.49
N ARG A 189 -19.32 9.74 -4.46
CA ARG A 189 -20.45 10.17 -3.61
C ARG A 189 -20.12 11.46 -2.86
N LEU A 190 -18.92 11.57 -2.31
CA LEU A 190 -18.43 12.76 -1.62
C LEU A 190 -18.29 13.95 -2.59
N ALA A 191 -17.78 13.72 -3.80
CA ALA A 191 -17.59 14.77 -4.80
C ALA A 191 -18.92 15.33 -5.36
N ARG A 192 -19.97 14.51 -5.42
CA ARG A 192 -21.31 14.91 -5.88
C ARG A 192 -22.15 15.64 -4.82
N ARG A 193 -21.62 15.83 -3.61
CA ARG A 193 -22.34 16.56 -2.57
C ARG A 193 -22.53 18.02 -3.01
N PRO A 194 -23.78 18.53 -3.06
CA PRO A 194 -24.00 19.96 -3.24
C PRO A 194 -23.38 20.72 -2.06
N ASP A 195 -22.70 21.83 -2.33
CA ASP A 195 -22.13 22.70 -1.28
C ASP A 195 -23.29 23.38 -0.54
N ALA A 196 -23.90 22.65 0.40
CA ALA A 196 -24.93 23.22 1.25
C ALA A 196 -24.38 24.36 2.13
N GLU A 197 -23.05 24.44 2.31
CA GLU A 197 -22.38 25.52 3.04
C GLU A 197 -22.14 26.79 2.21
N SER A 198 -22.27 26.76 0.88
CA SER A 198 -22.13 27.99 0.08
C SER A 198 -23.43 28.79 -0.06
N ARG A 199 -24.51 28.34 0.62
CA ARG A 199 -25.82 29.03 0.68
C ARG A 199 -26.24 29.48 2.07
N ALA A 200 -25.42 29.25 3.10
CA ALA A 200 -25.47 30.11 4.28
C ALA A 200 -24.83 31.43 3.87
N GLY A 201 -25.62 32.30 3.22
CA GLY A 201 -25.25 33.70 3.09
C GLY A 201 -24.90 34.27 4.47
N PRO A 202 -24.13 35.36 4.55
CA PRO A 202 -23.91 36.03 5.82
C PRO A 202 -25.30 36.29 6.42
N GLU A 203 -25.62 35.64 7.54
CA GLU A 203 -26.73 36.09 8.36
C GLU A 203 -26.43 37.58 8.62
N PRO A 204 -27.31 38.51 8.22
CA PRO A 204 -27.17 39.87 8.71
C PRO A 204 -27.32 39.76 10.22
N CYS A 205 -26.22 39.96 10.95
CA CYS A 205 -26.26 40.20 12.38
C CYS A 205 -27.24 41.35 12.60
N ALA A 206 -28.46 41.01 13.01
CA ALA A 206 -29.39 41.92 13.63
C ALA A 206 -28.86 42.22 15.04
N CYS A 207 -27.77 42.98 15.08
CA CYS A 207 -27.24 43.60 16.28
C CYS A 207 -27.14 45.09 15.94
N ASP A 208 -28.26 45.76 16.15
CA ASP A 208 -28.38 47.21 16.18
C ASP A 208 -27.53 47.72 17.36
N CYS A 209 -26.25 48.00 17.12
CA CYS A 209 -25.37 48.70 18.06
C CYS A 209 -24.58 49.75 17.28
N ASP A 210 -25.25 50.88 17.12
CA ASP A 210 -24.69 52.19 16.81
C ASP A 210 -23.56 52.53 17.81
N CYS A 211 -22.30 52.49 17.35
CA CYS A 211 -21.13 53.02 18.06
C CYS A 211 -20.17 53.60 17.03
N ASP A 212 -20.41 54.87 16.73
CA ASP A 212 -19.67 55.75 15.85
C ASP A 212 -18.24 56.06 16.41
N LYS A 213 -17.24 55.93 15.52
CA LYS A 213 -15.95 56.66 15.42
C LYS A 213 -15.10 57.00 16.66
N ARG A 214 -13.81 56.59 16.58
CA ARG A 214 -12.56 57.41 16.56
C ARG A 214 -11.38 56.52 16.98
N ALA A 215 -10.39 56.23 16.14
CA ALA A 215 -9.29 57.07 15.64
C ALA A 215 -7.97 56.63 16.31
N CYS A 216 -6.88 56.67 15.53
CA CYS A 216 -5.46 56.55 15.93
C CYS A 216 -4.98 55.13 16.25
N ASP A 217 -3.79 54.66 15.89
CA ASP A 217 -2.68 55.02 14.99
C ASP A 217 -1.88 53.68 14.87
N ASP A 218 -1.38 53.34 13.69
CA ASP A 218 0.06 53.19 13.42
C ASP A 218 0.93 52.83 14.65
N ASP A 219 1.48 51.61 14.67
CA ASP A 219 2.90 51.41 14.97
C ASP A 219 3.35 49.96 14.72
N SER A 220 4.51 49.86 14.11
CA SER A 220 5.26 48.64 13.80
C SER A 220 5.96 48.07 15.04
N ASP A 221 6.46 46.85 14.84
CA ASP A 221 7.57 46.18 15.54
C ASP A 221 7.28 45.11 16.62
N SER A 222 7.80 43.93 16.26
CA SER A 222 8.42 42.88 17.07
C SER A 222 8.36 42.94 18.60
N ASP A 223 7.81 41.88 19.19
CA ASP A 223 8.49 40.99 20.14
C ASP A 223 7.53 39.82 20.46
N ALA A 224 7.84 38.54 20.23
CA ALA A 224 8.92 37.76 20.81
C ALA A 224 8.99 37.86 22.35
N ARG A 225 7.97 37.35 23.06
CA ARG A 225 8.09 36.64 24.36
C ARG A 225 6.71 36.22 24.86
N ASP A 226 6.48 34.91 24.88
CA ASP A 226 5.88 34.15 26.00
C ASP A 226 5.35 32.80 25.50
N ALA A 227 6.27 31.86 25.31
CA ALA A 227 5.98 30.44 25.33
C ALA A 227 6.93 29.77 26.34
N PRO A 228 6.42 29.05 27.36
CA PRO A 228 7.24 28.49 28.42
C PRO A 228 8.24 27.42 27.91
N PRO A 229 9.47 27.37 28.46
CA PRO A 229 10.53 26.52 27.95
C PRO A 229 10.41 25.11 28.53
N GLY A 230 10.51 24.07 27.68
CA GLY A 230 10.81 22.75 28.21
C GLY A 230 10.54 21.54 27.33
N TRP A 231 9.76 21.64 26.26
CA TRP A 231 9.21 20.43 25.62
C TRP A 231 9.53 20.27 24.13
N ARG A 232 10.75 20.63 23.69
CA ARG A 232 11.28 20.15 22.40
C ARG A 232 12.76 19.79 22.47
N LYS A 233 13.06 18.63 21.86
CA LYS A 233 14.39 18.09 21.46
C LYS A 233 15.22 17.32 22.51
N LYS A 234 14.72 16.16 22.97
CA LYS A 234 15.58 15.06 23.49
C LYS A 234 15.20 13.65 23.02
N ALA A 235 14.45 13.51 21.92
CA ALA A 235 14.10 12.19 21.37
C ALA A 235 14.97 11.72 20.19
N ASN A 236 15.87 12.56 19.65
CA ASN A 236 16.55 12.27 18.37
C ASN A 236 18.05 11.95 18.44
N LEU A 237 18.57 11.61 19.62
CA LEU A 237 20.00 11.27 19.80
C LEU A 237 20.26 9.90 20.47
N ARG A 238 19.22 9.14 20.83
CA ARG A 238 19.36 7.77 21.37
C ARG A 238 19.06 6.64 20.37
N MET A 239 18.76 6.97 19.12
CA MET A 239 18.54 5.98 18.05
C MET A 239 19.80 5.70 17.20
N TYR A 240 20.93 6.37 17.50
CA TYR A 240 22.22 6.11 16.84
C TYR A 240 23.19 5.28 17.69
N THR A 241 22.82 4.87 18.91
CA THR A 241 23.69 4.05 19.79
C THR A 241 23.29 2.58 19.88
N ILE A 242 22.26 2.14 19.13
CA ILE A 242 21.87 0.72 19.06
C ILE A 242 22.51 0.01 17.84
N LEU A 243 22.90 0.76 16.80
CA LEU A 243 23.57 0.20 15.61
C LEU A 243 25.07 -0.11 15.82
N ASP A 244 25.65 0.31 16.94
CA ASP A 244 27.08 0.10 17.28
C ASP A 244 27.30 -1.11 18.22
N LYS A 245 26.27 -1.94 18.43
CA LYS A 245 26.35 -3.17 19.24
C LYS A 245 26.03 -4.45 18.47
N ILE A 246 25.83 -4.35 17.15
CA ILE A 246 25.48 -5.49 16.29
C ILE A 246 26.57 -5.78 15.23
N PHE A 247 27.63 -4.96 15.16
CA PHE A 247 28.83 -5.25 14.36
C PHE A 247 30.06 -5.32 15.25
#